data_AF-A0A7S3BNR9-F1
#
_entry.id   AF-A0A7S3BNR9-F1
#
_cell.length_a   1.000
_cell.length_b   1.000
_cell.length_c   1.000
_cell.angle_alpha   90.00
_cell.angle_beta   90.00
_cell.angle_gamma   90.00
#
_symmetry.space_group_name_H-M   'P 1'
#
loop_
_entity.id
_entity.type
_entity.pdbx_description
1 polymer ?
#
loop_
_entity_poly.entity_id
_entity_poly.type
_entity_poly.pdbx_seq_one_letter_code
_entity_poly.pdbx_strand_id
1 'polypeptide(L)'
;MVRAAGSPPRALAALSALGLLLLGLLGTLSGRQAHAKKATPWKEGAVKSDVKYVRCSVCELAARELHRQVKALREEAAGSRGTLAEADILDLTDKVCDPERSEGEWIAKLDMVEQADGSMALVEHDDFGE
;
A
#
# COMPACT_ATOMS: atom_id res chain seq x y z
N MET A 1 -59.29 -50.57 43.80
CA MET A 1 -59.86 -49.59 44.74
C MET A 1 -58.96 -48.34 44.74
N VAL A 2 -59.55 -47.17 44.43
CA VAL A 2 -59.15 -45.78 44.80
C VAL A 2 -57.89 -45.13 44.16
N ARG A 3 -58.17 -44.11 43.30
CA ARG A 3 -57.64 -42.70 43.11
C ARG A 3 -56.19 -42.36 43.54
N ALA A 4 -55.44 -41.40 42.97
CA ALA A 4 -55.71 -40.10 42.33
C ALA A 4 -54.45 -39.68 41.52
N ALA A 5 -54.56 -39.14 40.30
CA ALA A 5 -54.53 -37.70 39.93
C ALA A 5 -53.36 -36.84 40.49
N GLY A 6 -52.54 -36.29 39.58
CA GLY A 6 -51.61 -35.19 39.87
C GLY A 6 -50.79 -34.75 38.64
N SER A 7 -51.16 -33.61 38.03
CA SER A 7 -50.32 -32.78 37.13
C SER A 7 -50.31 -31.34 37.70
N PRO A 8 -49.56 -30.38 37.13
CA PRO A 8 -48.11 -30.11 37.27
C PRO A 8 -47.87 -28.70 37.90
N PRO A 9 -46.62 -28.22 38.11
CA PRO A 9 -46.38 -26.77 38.17
C PRO A 9 -45.78 -26.25 36.86
N ARG A 10 -46.62 -25.53 36.09
CA ARG A 10 -46.30 -24.81 34.84
C ARG A 10 -45.50 -23.50 35.07
N ALA A 11 -44.62 -23.47 36.07
CA ALA A 11 -43.99 -22.22 36.53
C ALA A 11 -42.57 -21.97 35.99
N LEU A 12 -41.91 -22.97 35.39
CA LEU A 12 -40.53 -22.85 34.92
C LEU A 12 -40.39 -22.43 33.44
N ALA A 13 -41.46 -22.53 32.65
CA ALA A 13 -41.40 -22.22 31.22
C ALA A 13 -41.58 -20.73 30.88
N ALA A 14 -42.16 -19.92 31.77
CA ALA A 14 -42.51 -18.52 31.47
C ALA A 14 -41.35 -17.53 31.65
N LEU A 15 -40.35 -17.85 32.48
CA LEU A 15 -39.18 -16.99 32.70
C LEU A 15 -38.16 -17.04 31.55
N SER A 16 -38.17 -18.12 30.77
CA SER A 16 -37.27 -18.31 29.62
C SER A 16 -37.66 -17.45 28.41
N ALA A 17 -38.96 -17.27 28.16
CA ALA A 17 -39.45 -16.55 26.99
C ALA A 17 -39.21 -15.02 27.08
N LEU A 18 -39.29 -14.44 28.28
CA LEU A 18 -39.06 -13.00 28.48
C LEU A 18 -37.56 -12.64 28.38
N GLY A 19 -36.68 -13.53 28.84
CA GLY A 19 -35.23 -13.37 28.73
C GLY A 19 -34.73 -13.41 27.28
N LEU A 20 -35.29 -14.32 26.47
CA LEU A 20 -34.99 -14.41 25.03
C LEU A 20 -35.50 -13.20 24.24
N LEU A 21 -36.64 -12.63 24.62
CA LEU A 21 -37.16 -11.39 24.01
C LEU A 21 -36.28 -10.17 24.32
N LEU A 22 -35.75 -10.06 25.55
CA LEU A 22 -34.85 -8.98 25.95
C LEU A 22 -33.48 -9.08 25.25
N LEU A 23 -32.93 -10.28 25.05
CA LEU A 23 -31.69 -10.46 24.26
C LEU A 23 -31.87 -10.13 22.77
N GLY A 24 -33.07 -10.35 22.20
CA GLY A 24 -33.38 -9.97 20.82
C GLY A 24 -33.44 -8.45 20.58
N LEU A 25 -33.87 -7.68 21.60
CA LEU A 25 -33.99 -6.22 21.52
C LEU A 25 -32.63 -5.49 21.63
N LEU A 26 -31.62 -6.06 22.28
CA LEU A 26 -30.26 -5.48 22.28
C LEU A 26 -29.45 -5.78 21.01
N GLY A 27 -29.89 -6.72 20.16
CA GLY A 27 -29.18 -7.13 18.95
C GLY A 27 -29.32 -6.19 17.74
N THR A 28 -30.20 -5.18 17.78
CA THR A 28 -30.55 -4.37 16.59
C THR A 28 -29.74 -3.08 16.41
N LEU A 29 -28.69 -2.84 17.20
CA LEU A 29 -27.83 -1.65 17.04
C LEU A 29 -26.51 -1.90 16.28
N SER A 30 -26.16 -3.14 15.97
CA SER A 30 -24.91 -3.47 15.26
C SER A 30 -25.18 -3.78 13.79
N GLY A 31 -25.48 -2.75 12.99
CA GLY A 31 -25.75 -2.95 11.57
C GLY A 31 -25.70 -1.71 10.71
N ARG A 32 -24.97 -0.66 11.11
CA ARG A 32 -24.65 0.44 10.18
C ARG A 32 -23.53 -0.08 9.27
N GLN A 33 -23.87 -0.81 8.21
CA GLN A 33 -22.94 -1.08 7.13
C GLN A 33 -22.56 0.28 6.53
N ALA A 34 -21.38 0.77 6.92
CA ALA A 34 -20.73 1.85 6.22
C ALA A 34 -20.53 1.34 4.78
N HIS A 35 -21.27 1.91 3.83
CA HIS A 35 -20.94 1.80 2.43
C HIS A 35 -19.56 2.43 2.28
N ALA A 36 -18.51 1.60 2.36
CA ALA A 36 -17.19 1.97 1.89
C ALA A 36 -17.38 2.36 0.44
N LYS A 37 -17.29 3.66 0.15
CA LYS A 37 -17.18 4.13 -1.23
C LYS A 37 -15.96 3.40 -1.79
N LYS A 38 -16.16 2.57 -2.81
CA LYS A 38 -15.04 1.93 -3.51
C LYS A 38 -14.10 3.05 -3.92
N ALA A 39 -12.90 3.07 -3.36
CA ALA A 39 -11.86 3.99 -3.79
C ALA A 39 -11.73 3.82 -5.31
N THR A 40 -11.84 4.93 -6.04
CA THR A 40 -11.50 4.92 -7.45
C THR A 40 -10.04 4.45 -7.55
N PRO A 41 -9.73 3.43 -8.35
CA PRO A 41 -8.35 3.02 -8.54
C PRO A 41 -7.58 4.25 -9.01
N TRP A 42 -6.51 4.58 -8.28
CA TRP A 42 -5.60 5.64 -8.66
C TRP A 42 -5.15 5.34 -10.10
N LYS A 43 -5.21 6.33 -10.98
CA LYS A 43 -4.58 6.19 -12.29
C LYS A 43 -3.09 6.33 -12.07
N GLU A 44 -2.45 5.21 -11.79
CA GLU A 44 -0.99 5.05 -11.62
C GLU A 44 -0.26 5.22 -12.98
N GLY A 45 -0.52 6.34 -13.67
CA GLY A 45 0.01 6.58 -15.00
C GLY A 45 0.62 7.97 -15.09
N ALA A 46 1.89 8.04 -15.48
CA ALA A 46 2.56 9.29 -15.78
C ALA A 46 1.72 10.13 -16.75
N VAL A 47 1.51 11.40 -16.41
CA VAL A 47 0.72 12.32 -17.23
C VAL A 47 1.52 12.64 -18.48
N LYS A 48 1.04 12.15 -19.64
CA LYS A 48 1.78 12.27 -20.92
C LYS A 48 2.11 13.72 -21.31
N SER A 49 1.30 14.69 -20.90
CA SER A 49 1.57 16.11 -21.16
C SER A 49 2.85 16.60 -20.50
N ASP A 50 3.29 15.91 -19.44
CA ASP A 50 4.33 16.43 -18.57
C ASP A 50 5.71 15.88 -18.94
N VAL A 51 5.77 14.90 -19.84
CA VAL A 51 7.01 14.36 -20.42
C VAL A 51 7.91 15.46 -21.01
N LYS A 52 7.33 16.55 -21.52
CA LYS A 52 8.08 17.72 -22.04
C LYS A 52 8.89 18.47 -20.96
N TYR A 53 8.59 18.22 -19.69
CA TYR A 53 9.29 18.80 -18.53
C TYR A 53 10.34 17.84 -17.95
N VAL A 54 10.40 16.58 -18.41
CA VAL A 54 11.54 15.69 -18.15
C VAL A 54 12.76 16.30 -18.84
N ARG A 55 13.67 16.82 -18.03
CA ARG A 55 14.81 17.64 -18.44
C ARG A 55 16.11 17.13 -17.83
N CYS A 56 17.18 17.91 -17.98
CA CYS A 56 18.50 17.61 -17.45
C CYS A 56 18.50 17.23 -15.96
N SER A 57 17.60 17.77 -15.14
CA SER A 57 17.48 17.42 -13.72
C SER A 57 17.20 15.94 -13.49
N VAL A 58 16.29 15.34 -14.27
CA VAL A 58 15.98 13.90 -14.19
C VAL A 58 17.17 13.07 -14.64
N CYS A 59 17.81 13.45 -15.77
CA CYS A 59 18.99 12.76 -16.27
C CYS A 59 20.15 12.80 -15.27
N GLU A 60 20.37 13.96 -14.63
CA GLU A 60 21.45 14.15 -13.67
C GLU A 60 21.20 13.35 -12.38
N LEU A 61 19.93 13.25 -11.94
CA LEU A 61 19.55 12.42 -10.81
C LEU A 61 19.72 10.93 -11.12
N ALA A 62 19.23 10.46 -12.27
CA ALA A 62 19.41 9.08 -12.71
C ALA A 62 20.90 8.71 -12.82
N ALA A 63 21.73 9.61 -13.38
CA ALA A 63 23.18 9.40 -13.46
C ALA A 63 23.85 9.35 -12.08
N ARG A 64 23.45 10.21 -11.15
CA ARG A 64 23.94 10.19 -9.76
C ARG A 64 23.60 8.88 -9.07
N GLU A 65 22.36 8.44 -9.20
CA GLU A 65 21.89 7.25 -8.51
C GLU A 65 22.51 5.98 -9.09
N LEU A 66 22.60 5.88 -10.41
CA LEU A 66 23.31 4.79 -11.07
C LEU A 66 24.80 4.77 -10.68
N HIS A 67 25.46 5.93 -10.63
CA HIS A 67 26.86 6.01 -10.20
C HIS A 67 27.05 5.52 -8.76
N ARG A 68 26.16 5.92 -7.85
CA ARG A 68 26.16 5.49 -6.44
C ARG A 68 26.03 3.98 -6.32
N GLN A 69 25.07 3.38 -7.03
CA GLN A 69 24.82 1.94 -6.99
C GLN A 69 25.93 1.14 -7.67
N VAL A 70 26.45 1.60 -8.82
CA VAL A 70 27.62 0.97 -9.49
C VAL A 70 28.86 1.02 -8.58
N LYS A 71 29.04 2.09 -7.81
CA LYS A 71 30.14 2.17 -6.84
C LYS A 71 30.00 1.11 -5.75
N ALA A 72 28.80 0.94 -5.17
CA ALA A 72 28.55 -0.11 -4.18
C ALA A 72 28.77 -1.52 -4.79
N LEU A 73 28.26 -1.75 -5.99
CA LEU A 73 28.45 -3.00 -6.72
C LEU A 73 29.93 -3.30 -7.01
N ARG A 74 30.74 -2.27 -7.29
CA ARG A 74 32.19 -2.41 -7.46
C ARG A 74 32.88 -2.82 -6.15
N GLU A 75 32.48 -2.23 -5.03
CA GLU A 75 33.02 -2.57 -3.71
C GLU A 75 32.69 -4.03 -3.33
N GLU A 76 31.46 -4.47 -3.60
CA GLU A 76 31.04 -5.87 -3.43
C GLU A 76 31.81 -6.83 -4.35
N ALA A 77 31.96 -6.47 -5.62
CA ALA A 77 32.72 -7.27 -6.59
C ALA A 77 34.19 -7.41 -6.18
N ALA A 78 34.82 -6.33 -5.68
CA ALA A 78 36.20 -6.37 -5.19
C ALA A 78 36.38 -7.34 -4.01
N GLY A 79 35.37 -7.50 -3.15
CA GLY A 79 35.39 -8.44 -2.03
C GLY A 79 35.10 -9.90 -2.39
N SER A 80 34.53 -10.17 -3.57
CA SER A 80 34.04 -11.50 -3.96
C SER A 80 34.74 -12.07 -5.21
N ARG A 81 34.66 -11.36 -6.33
CA ARG A 81 35.14 -11.80 -7.66
C ARG A 81 36.38 -11.06 -8.16
N GLY A 82 36.77 -9.98 -7.48
CA GLY A 82 37.93 -9.13 -7.80
C GLY A 82 37.70 -8.09 -8.90
N THR A 83 36.82 -8.35 -9.87
CA THR A 83 36.49 -7.40 -10.95
C THR A 83 34.99 -7.28 -11.18
N LEU A 84 34.57 -6.08 -11.61
CA LEU A 84 33.21 -5.79 -12.02
C LEU A 84 33.07 -6.03 -13.52
N ALA A 85 32.11 -6.86 -13.95
CA ALA A 85 31.84 -7.12 -15.36
C ALA A 85 30.77 -6.15 -15.90
N GLU A 86 30.77 -5.92 -17.22
CA GLU A 86 29.74 -5.12 -17.90
C GLU A 86 28.34 -5.68 -17.68
N ALA A 87 28.19 -7.01 -17.72
CA ALA A 87 26.91 -7.69 -17.48
C ALA A 87 26.30 -7.32 -16.11
N ASP A 88 27.14 -7.11 -15.09
CA ASP A 88 26.67 -6.71 -13.76
C ASP A 88 26.11 -5.28 -13.77
N ILE A 89 26.72 -4.38 -14.58
CA ILE A 89 26.27 -2.99 -14.72
C ILE A 89 24.98 -2.93 -15.54
N LEU A 90 24.83 -3.75 -16.58
CA LEU A 90 23.61 -3.83 -17.38
C LEU A 90 22.44 -4.34 -16.52
N ASP A 91 22.65 -5.43 -15.78
CA ASP A 91 21.64 -5.97 -14.85
C ASP A 91 21.22 -4.96 -13.79
N LEU A 92 22.18 -4.21 -13.22
CA LEU A 92 21.88 -3.11 -12.31
C LEU A 92 21.07 -2.01 -13.00
N THR A 93 21.44 -1.62 -14.23
CA THR A 93 20.75 -0.57 -14.98
C THR A 93 19.29 -0.93 -15.24
N ASP A 94 19.02 -2.18 -15.58
CA ASP A 94 17.66 -2.68 -15.79
C ASP A 94 16.83 -2.62 -14.50
N LYS A 95 17.43 -2.98 -13.36
CA LYS A 95 16.75 -2.97 -12.05
C LYS A 95 16.52 -1.56 -11.49
N VAL A 96 17.45 -0.63 -11.72
CA VAL A 96 17.31 0.77 -11.30
C VAL A 96 16.10 1.44 -11.94
N CYS A 97 15.68 0.98 -13.12
CA CYS A 97 14.51 1.50 -13.82
C CYS A 97 13.16 0.90 -13.35
N ASP A 98 13.17 -0.05 -12.41
CA ASP A 98 11.98 -0.71 -11.88
C ASP A 98 11.66 -0.20 -10.45
N PRO A 99 10.62 0.63 -10.26
CA PRO A 99 10.28 1.18 -8.94
C PRO A 99 9.83 0.13 -7.92
N GLU A 100 9.51 -1.10 -8.35
CA GLU A 100 9.18 -2.21 -7.45
C GLU A 100 10.43 -2.92 -6.89
N ARG A 101 11.63 -2.60 -7.41
CA ARG A 101 12.91 -3.14 -6.96
C ARG A 101 13.60 -2.20 -6.00
N SER A 102 14.41 -2.75 -5.10
CA SER A 102 15.23 -1.97 -4.16
C SER A 102 16.13 -0.94 -4.85
N GLU A 103 16.64 -1.29 -6.03
CA GLU A 103 17.50 -0.47 -6.85
C GLU A 103 16.76 0.71 -7.49
N GLY A 104 15.44 0.58 -7.72
CA GLY A 104 14.60 1.59 -8.35
C GLY A 104 13.61 2.28 -7.41
N GLU A 105 13.48 1.85 -6.15
CA GLU A 105 12.51 2.37 -5.17
C GLU A 105 12.56 3.90 -5.03
N TRP A 106 13.75 4.49 -5.20
CA TRP A 106 13.96 5.94 -5.16
C TRP A 106 13.13 6.71 -6.20
N ILE A 107 12.78 6.09 -7.34
CA ILE A 107 11.94 6.71 -8.38
C ILE A 107 10.56 7.05 -7.82
N ALA A 108 10.01 6.18 -6.98
CA ALA A 108 8.66 6.34 -6.45
C ALA A 108 8.54 7.41 -5.35
N LYS A 109 9.68 7.95 -4.90
CA LYS A 109 9.78 9.08 -3.96
C LYS A 109 9.89 10.42 -4.68
N LEU A 110 9.94 10.42 -6.01
CA LEU A 110 10.11 11.63 -6.79
C LEU A 110 8.81 11.96 -7.50
N ASP A 111 8.39 13.22 -7.38
CA ASP A 111 7.28 13.75 -8.15
C ASP A 111 7.69 15.01 -8.92
N MET A 112 6.97 15.29 -9.99
CA MET A 112 7.15 16.48 -10.78
C MET A 112 6.05 17.49 -10.45
N VAL A 113 6.41 18.48 -9.63
CA VAL A 113 5.49 19.44 -9.03
C VAL A 113 5.46 20.72 -9.84
N GLU A 114 4.26 21.27 -10.04
CA GLU A 114 4.06 22.60 -10.62
C GLU A 114 4.42 23.68 -9.58
N GLN A 115 5.35 24.55 -9.95
CA GLN A 115 5.81 25.65 -9.15
C GLN A 115 4.88 26.87 -9.33
N ALA A 116 4.91 27.81 -8.39
CA ALA A 116 4.07 29.00 -8.42
C ALA A 116 4.27 29.89 -9.66
N ASP A 117 5.41 29.78 -10.35
CA ASP A 117 5.72 30.49 -11.60
C ASP A 117 5.28 29.73 -12.87
N GLY A 118 4.60 28.59 -12.73
CA GLY A 118 4.16 27.72 -13.83
C GLY A 118 5.28 26.86 -14.43
N SER A 119 6.47 26.83 -13.81
CA SER A 119 7.51 25.86 -14.14
C SER A 119 7.24 24.52 -13.45
N MET A 120 7.83 23.43 -13.96
CA MET A 120 7.76 22.11 -13.31
C MET A 120 9.12 21.78 -12.71
N ALA A 121 9.14 21.30 -11.47
CA ALA A 121 10.36 20.91 -10.77
C ALA A 121 10.24 19.46 -10.26
N LEU A 122 11.37 18.76 -10.22
CA LEU A 122 11.45 17.44 -9.60
C LEU A 122 11.68 17.62 -8.11
N VAL A 123 10.80 17.04 -7.28
CA VAL A 123 10.80 17.15 -5.83
C VAL A 123 10.81 15.75 -5.22
N GLU A 124 11.56 15.57 -4.14
CA GLU A 124 11.58 14.33 -3.36
C GLU A 124 10.56 14.42 -2.22
N HIS A 125 9.78 13.35 -2.06
CA HIS A 125 8.72 13.18 -1.07
C HIS A 125 9.05 11.98 -0.17
N ASP A 126 8.70 12.08 1.10
CA ASP A 126 8.95 11.02 2.08
C ASP A 126 7.96 9.84 1.94
N ASP A 127 6.75 10.13 1.43
CA ASP A 127 5.65 9.17 1.26
C ASP A 127 5.34 8.90 -0.22
N PHE A 128 4.90 7.67 -0.52
CA PHE A 128 4.55 7.26 -1.88
C PHE A 128 3.23 7.89 -2.35
N GLY A 129 3.27 8.64 -3.45
CA GLY A 129 2.08 9.08 -4.20
C GLY A 129 1.38 10.34 -3.69
N GLU A 130 2.13 11.27 -3.11
CA GLU A 130 1.65 12.64 -2.80
C GLU A 130 1.79 13.60 -3.99
#